data_AF-A0A496V0U4-F1
#
_entry.id   AF-A0A496V0U4-F1
#
_cell.length_a   1.000
_cell.length_b   1.000
_cell.length_c   1.000
_cell.angle_alpha   90.00
_cell.angle_beta   90.00
_cell.angle_gamma   90.00
#
_symmetry.space_group_name_H-M   'P 1'
#
loop_
_entity.id
_entity.type
_entity.pdbx_description
1 polymer ?
#
loop_
_entity_poly.entity_id
_entity_poly.type
_entity_poly.pdbx_seq_one_letter_code
_entity_poly.pdbx_strand_id
1 'polypeptide(L)'
;MFKVSSTAVIDEFKDGKYAKKDNCLSLLDDIPLLVIEPEVSKITTTYLKHKLMPNEPTGDALHLALASHYKCDFLLTWNCKHLANA
;
A
#
# COMPACT_ATOMS: atom_id res chain seq x y z
N MET A 1 17.50 0.52 -9.00
CA MET A 1 16.05 0.67 -8.73
C MET A 1 15.87 0.81 -7.23
N PHE A 2 15.36 1.95 -6.76
CA PHE A 2 15.13 2.18 -5.34
C PHE A 2 13.82 1.51 -4.91
N LYS A 3 13.85 0.78 -3.80
CA LYS A 3 12.66 0.16 -3.21
C LYS A 3 12.11 1.11 -2.16
N VAL A 4 10.80 1.24 -2.09
CA VAL A 4 10.10 2.05 -1.09
C VAL A 4 8.92 1.27 -0.54
N SER A 5 8.50 1.60 0.68
CA SER A 5 7.31 1.06 1.32
C SER A 5 6.56 2.18 2.04
N SER A 6 5.61 1.87 2.92
CA SER A 6 4.87 2.86 3.71
C SER A 6 4.45 2.28 5.06
N THR A 7 4.01 3.15 5.96
CA THR A 7 3.45 2.71 7.26
C THR A 7 2.20 1.86 7.10
N ALA A 8 1.45 2.01 6.00
CA ALA A 8 0.30 1.16 5.71
C ALA A 8 0.69 -0.32 5.58
N VAL A 9 1.82 -0.63 4.93
CA VAL A 9 2.32 -2.01 4.81
C VAL A 9 2.74 -2.57 6.18
N ILE A 10 3.34 -1.73 7.03
CA ILE A 10 3.71 -2.12 8.39
C ILE A 10 2.47 -2.47 9.21
N ASP A 11 1.42 -1.66 9.11
CA ASP A 11 0.17 -1.87 9.83
C ASP A 11 -0.55 -3.14 9.35
N GLU A 12 -0.56 -3.41 8.04
CA GLU A 12 -1.07 -4.68 7.48
C GLU A 12 -0.30 -5.90 8.00
N PHE A 13 1.03 -5.82 8.04
CA PHE A 13 1.84 -6.90 8.61
C PHE A 13 1.57 -7.07 10.10
N LYS A 14 1.34 -5.98 10.85
CA LYS A 14 0.97 -6.00 12.27
C LYS A 14 -0.41 -6.58 12.53
N ASP A 15 -1.37 -6.40 11.64
CA ASP A 15 -2.73 -6.93 11.81
C ASP A 15 -2.84 -8.40 11.39
N GLY A 16 -1.98 -8.85 10.46
CA GLY A 16 -1.99 -10.23 9.99
C GLY A 16 -1.55 -11.26 11.05
N LYS A 17 -2.10 -12.48 10.92
CA LYS A 17 -1.79 -13.66 11.76
C LYS A 17 -1.06 -14.73 10.95
N TYR A 18 0.26 -14.77 11.04
CA TYR A 18 1.09 -15.75 10.34
C TYR A 18 2.47 -15.90 11.01
N ALA A 19 3.09 -17.07 10.90
CA ALA A 19 4.29 -17.44 11.66
C ALA A 19 5.55 -16.62 11.33
N LYS A 20 5.59 -15.98 10.15
CA LYS A 20 6.79 -15.26 9.64
C LYS A 20 6.71 -13.74 9.79
N LYS A 21 5.80 -13.24 10.63
CA LYS A 21 5.54 -11.81 10.81
C LYS A 21 6.78 -10.98 11.12
N ASP A 22 7.57 -11.41 12.09
CA ASP A 22 8.78 -10.68 12.48
C ASP A 22 9.83 -10.66 11.36
N ASN A 23 9.94 -11.74 10.59
CA ASN A 23 10.80 -11.80 9.41
C ASN A 23 10.31 -10.87 8.29
N CYS A 24 9.00 -10.66 8.15
CA CYS A 24 8.46 -9.72 7.16
C CYS A 24 8.71 -8.27 7.57
N LEU A 25 8.57 -7.96 8.87
CA LEU A 25 8.84 -6.62 9.39
C LEU A 25 10.33 -6.27 9.28
N SER A 26 11.25 -7.20 9.58
CA SER A 26 12.69 -6.94 9.46
C SER A 26 13.16 -6.69 8.03
N LEU A 27 12.45 -7.18 7.02
CA LEU A 27 12.73 -6.85 5.62
C LEU A 27 12.43 -5.39 5.27
N LEU A 28 11.65 -4.68 6.09
CA LEU A 28 11.32 -3.28 5.91
C LEU A 28 12.31 -2.33 6.59
N ASP A 29 13.21 -2.82 7.46
CA ASP A 29 14.10 -1.98 8.28
C ASP A 29 15.00 -1.07 7.42
N ASP A 30 15.47 -1.57 6.27
CA ASP A 30 16.34 -0.83 5.34
C ASP A 30 15.57 -0.20 4.15
N ILE A 31 14.24 -0.22 4.18
CA ILE A 31 13.40 0.30 3.09
C ILE A 31 12.85 1.68 3.46
N PRO A 32 13.14 2.73 2.68
CA PRO A 32 12.54 4.05 2.89
C PRO A 32 11.01 4.00 2.88
N LEU A 33 10.40 4.68 3.85
CA LEU A 33 8.95 4.77 3.97
C LEU A 33 8.44 6.07 3.37
N LEU A 34 7.48 5.95 2.45
CA LEU A 34 6.74 7.07 1.89
C LEU A 34 5.79 7.64 2.96
N VAL A 35 5.73 8.97 3.01
CA VAL A 35 4.83 9.69 3.92
C VAL A 35 3.41 9.67 3.36
N ILE A 36 2.43 9.38 4.20
CA ILE A 36 1.01 9.49 3.86
C ILE A 36 0.60 10.96 3.96
N GLU A 37 0.85 11.72 2.90
CA GLU A 37 0.49 13.14 2.79
C GLU A 37 -1.05 13.31 2.69
N PRO A 38 -1.59 14.50 3.04
CA PRO A 38 -3.02 14.78 2.87
C PRO A 38 -3.53 14.56 1.43
N GLU A 39 -2.68 14.79 0.43
CA GLU A 39 -3.01 14.54 -0.97
C GLU A 39 -3.20 13.04 -1.27
N VAL A 40 -2.44 12.16 -0.61
CA VAL A 40 -2.62 10.70 -0.72
C VAL A 40 -4.01 10.32 -0.24
N SER A 41 -4.45 10.83 0.91
CA SER A 41 -5.80 10.56 1.44
C SER A 41 -6.92 11.08 0.51
N LYS A 42 -6.72 12.22 -0.16
CA LYS A 42 -7.67 12.74 -1.16
C LYS A 42 -7.74 11.83 -2.39
N ILE A 43 -6.60 11.33 -2.87
CA ILE A 43 -6.54 10.38 -3.98
C ILE A 43 -7.24 9.07 -3.60
N THR A 44 -6.94 8.50 -2.43
CA THR A 44 -7.61 7.29 -1.91
C THR A 44 -9.12 7.47 -1.86
N THR A 45 -9.59 8.59 -1.31
CA THR A 45 -11.03 8.92 -1.27
C THR A 45 -11.64 8.99 -2.67
N THR A 46 -10.89 9.56 -3.63
CA THR A 46 -11.31 9.63 -5.04
C THR A 46 -11.43 8.23 -5.65
N TYR A 47 -10.49 7.31 -5.37
CA TYR A 47 -10.57 5.93 -5.85
C TYR A 47 -11.79 5.19 -5.33
N LEU A 48 -12.07 5.30 -4.03
CA LEU A 48 -13.25 4.68 -3.41
C LEU A 48 -14.55 5.27 -3.97
N LYS A 49 -14.63 6.60 -4.10
CA LYS A 49 -15.80 7.30 -4.66
C LYS A 49 -16.14 6.81 -6.07
N HIS A 50 -15.12 6.58 -6.90
CA HIS A 50 -15.31 6.11 -8.28
C HIS A 50 -15.32 4.58 -8.40
N LYS A 51 -15.36 3.85 -7.27
CA LYS A 51 -15.42 2.39 -7.21
C LYS A 51 -14.29 1.70 -7.98
N LEU A 52 -13.10 2.32 -8.01
CA LEU A 52 -11.90 1.72 -8.59
C LEU A 52 -11.41 0.50 -7.79
N MET A 53 -11.81 0.42 -6.51
CA MET A 53 -11.48 -0.68 -5.59
C MET A 53 -12.64 -0.92 -4.61
N PRO A 54 -12.67 -2.07 -3.91
CA PRO A 54 -13.60 -2.32 -2.81
C PRO A 54 -13.56 -1.20 -1.77
N ASN A 55 -14.68 -0.97 -1.10
CA ASN A 55 -14.88 0.18 -0.23
C ASN A 55 -14.19 0.02 1.15
N GLU A 56 -12.87 -0.16 1.16
CA GLU A 56 -12.02 -0.31 2.34
C GLU A 56 -10.91 0.77 2.34
N PRO A 57 -10.96 1.76 3.26
CA PRO A 57 -10.10 2.95 3.18
C PRO A 57 -8.64 2.73 3.56
N THR A 58 -8.31 1.61 4.20
CA THR A 58 -6.95 1.28 4.67
C THR A 58 -6.26 0.20 3.82
N GLY A 59 -6.89 -0.24 2.72
CA GLY A 59 -6.40 -1.34 1.88
C GLY A 59 -5.77 -0.89 0.55
N ASP A 60 -5.97 -1.69 -0.49
CA ASP A 60 -5.36 -1.53 -1.83
C ASP A 60 -5.45 -0.10 -2.40
N ALA A 61 -6.52 0.65 -2.08
CA ALA A 61 -6.72 2.02 -2.55
C ALA A 61 -5.69 3.00 -1.99
N LEU A 62 -5.23 2.78 -0.74
CA LEU A 62 -4.19 3.58 -0.12
C LEU A 62 -2.83 3.28 -0.74
N HIS A 63 -2.50 2.00 -0.94
CA HIS A 63 -1.26 1.58 -1.61
C HIS A 63 -1.15 2.12 -3.03
N LEU A 64 -2.25 2.05 -3.78
CA LEU A 64 -2.29 2.59 -5.15
C LEU A 64 -2.16 4.11 -5.16
N ALA A 65 -2.76 4.80 -4.18
CA ALA A 65 -2.66 6.26 -4.08
C ALA A 65 -1.23 6.69 -3.77
N LEU A 66 -0.54 5.99 -2.87
CA LEU A 66 0.88 6.22 -2.58
C LEU A 66 1.75 6.01 -3.82
N ALA A 67 1.59 4.88 -4.50
CA ALA A 67 2.35 4.58 -5.71
C ALA A 67 2.13 5.64 -6.81
N SER A 68 0.89 6.09 -6.98
CA SER A 68 0.52 7.11 -7.97
C SER A 68 1.08 8.49 -7.60
N HIS A 69 0.96 8.90 -6.33
CA HIS A 69 1.41 10.22 -5.85
C HIS A 69 2.94 10.37 -5.95
N TYR A 70 3.67 9.34 -5.51
CA TYR A 70 5.14 9.33 -5.52
C TYR A 70 5.74 8.85 -6.84
N LYS A 71 4.91 8.58 -7.85
CA LYS A 71 5.34 8.14 -9.19
C LYS A 71 6.20 6.87 -9.16
N CYS A 72 5.82 5.91 -8.34
CA CYS A 72 6.46 4.61 -8.31
C CYS A 72 6.26 3.91 -9.66
N ASP A 73 7.36 3.49 -10.29
CA ASP A 73 7.31 2.81 -11.60
C ASP A 73 6.60 1.45 -11.52
N PHE A 74 6.68 0.79 -10.37
CA PHE A 74 6.09 -0.53 -10.13
C PHE A 74 5.47 -0.61 -8.74
N LEU A 75 4.34 -1.31 -8.64
CA LEU A 75 3.71 -1.69 -7.39
C LEU A 75 3.78 -3.21 -7.24
N LEU A 76 4.58 -3.69 -6.28
CA LEU A 76 4.67 -5.11 -5.98
C LEU A 76 3.54 -5.49 -5.02
N THR A 77 2.72 -6.47 -5.41
CA THR A 77 1.66 -7.01 -4.57
C THR A 77 1.71 -8.53 -4.55
N TRP A 78 1.37 -9.12 -3.40
CA TRP A 78 1.12 -10.56 -3.30
C TRP A 78 -0.35 -10.91 -3.55
N ASN A 79 -1.23 -9.91 -3.61
CA ASN A 79 -2.66 -10.04 -3.84
C ASN A 79 -3.09 -9.14 -5.00
N CYS A 80 -3.25 -9.74 -6.19
CA CYS A 80 -3.70 -9.01 -7.37
C CYS A 80 -5.23 -8.81 -7.43
N LYS A 81 -6.00 -9.36 -6.48
CA LYS A 81 -7.46 -9.48 -6.57
C LYS A 81 -8.20 -8.16 -6.82
N HIS A 82 -7.67 -7.04 -6.33
CA HIS A 82 -8.29 -5.71 -6.50
C HIS A 82 -7.41 -4.72 -7.27
N LEU A 83 -6.15 -5.10 -7.57
CA LEU A 83 -5.18 -4.27 -8.29
C LEU A 83 -5.10 -4.61 -9.78
N ALA A 84 -5.40 -5.86 -10.14
CA ALA A 84 -5.49 -6.28 -11.53
C ALA A 84 -6.92 -6.07 -12.03
N ASN A 85 -7.13 -5.03 -12.85
CA ASN A 85 -8.23 -5.00 -13.81
C ASN A 85 -7.87 -5.94 -14.97
N ALA A 86 -8.03 -7.25 -14.78
CA ALA A 86 -7.93 -8.25 -15.84
C ALA A 86 -8.97 -9.34 -15.63
#